data_AF-A0A2G9T616-F1
#
_entry.id   AF-A0A2G9T616-F1
#
_cell.length_a   1.000
_cell.length_b   1.000
_cell.length_c   1.000
_cell.angle_alpha   90.00
_cell.angle_beta   90.00
_cell.angle_gamma   90.00
#
_symmetry.space_group_name_H-M   'P 1'
#
loop_
_entity.id
_entity.type
_entity.pdbx_description
1 polymer ?
#
loop_
_entity_poly.entity_id
_entity_poly.type
_entity_poly.pdbx_seq_one_letter_code
_entity_poly.pdbx_strand_id
1 'polypeptide(L)'
;MSVRRQTLGAAALDGFVYAVGGVNNSQSLDTVERYDIFRNEWIRVASLGTGRENVSVSVLNGCLYAVGGYDGNAVFNTVER
;
A
#
# COMPACT_ATOMS: atom_id res chain seq x y z
N MET A 1 10.00 -1.41 7.37
CA MET A 1 9.38 -0.31 6.60
C MET A 1 10.13 0.95 6.97
N SER A 2 10.41 1.81 6.00
CA SER A 2 11.05 3.11 6.20
C SER A 2 10.06 4.20 6.65
N VAL A 3 8.75 4.00 6.41
CA VAL A 3 7.69 4.92 6.85
C VAL A 3 6.78 4.22 7.85
N ARG A 4 6.52 4.87 8.99
CA ARG A 4 5.52 4.41 9.97
C ARG A 4 4.13 4.58 9.36
N ARG A 5 3.29 3.56 9.43
CA ARG A 5 1.95 3.56 8.84
C ARG A 5 0.98 2.74 9.69
N GLN A 6 -0.28 3.15 9.74
CA GLN A 6 -1.42 2.38 10.25
C GLN A 6 -2.51 2.32 9.16
N THR A 7 -3.49 1.42 9.29
CA THR A 7 -4.61 1.26 8.31
C THR A 7 -4.17 0.98 6.86
N LEU A 8 -2.95 0.43 6.69
CA LEU A 8 -2.45 0.02 5.38
C LEU A 8 -3.21 -1.20 4.86
N GLY A 9 -3.15 -1.41 3.55
CA GLY A 9 -3.46 -2.70 2.95
C GLY A 9 -2.18 -3.51 2.74
N ALA A 10 -2.22 -4.82 3.01
CA ALA A 10 -1.08 -5.71 2.83
C ALA A 10 -1.45 -6.92 1.96
N ALA A 11 -0.51 -7.36 1.12
CA ALA A 11 -0.67 -8.57 0.33
C ALA A 11 0.67 -9.24 0.03
N ALA A 12 0.64 -10.55 -0.24
CA ALA A 12 1.79 -11.30 -0.71
C ALA A 12 1.73 -11.50 -2.23
N LEU A 13 2.82 -11.19 -2.94
CA LEU A 13 2.94 -11.35 -4.39
C LEU A 13 4.39 -11.69 -4.75
N ASP A 14 4.58 -12.69 -5.62
CA ASP A 14 5.89 -13.13 -6.13
C ASP A 14 6.95 -13.40 -5.04
N GLY A 15 6.53 -13.96 -3.90
CA GLY A 15 7.42 -14.28 -2.78
C GLY A 15 7.78 -13.09 -1.88
N PHE A 16 7.13 -11.94 -2.07
CA PHE A 16 7.35 -10.75 -1.26
C PHE A 16 6.07 -10.29 -0.55
N VAL A 17 6.22 -9.55 0.54
CA VAL A 17 5.11 -8.88 1.24
C VAL A 17 5.07 -7.42 0.84
N TYR A 18 3.91 -6.91 0.48
CA TYR A 18 3.69 -5.50 0.13
C TYR A 18 2.90 -4.80 1.22
N ALA A 19 3.31 -3.59 1.56
CA ALA A 19 2.64 -2.64 2.43
C ALA A 19 2.24 -1.43 1.59
N VAL A 20 0.93 -1.21 1.44
CA VAL A 20 0.36 -0.28 0.47
C VAL A 20 -0.47 0.77 1.22
N GLY A 21 -0.14 2.04 1.01
CA GLY A 21 -0.85 3.16 1.63
C GLY A 21 -0.88 3.11 3.16
N GLY A 22 -2.02 3.44 3.75
CA GLY A 22 -2.17 3.72 5.17
C GLY A 22 -1.97 5.19 5.50
N VAL A 23 -1.85 5.50 6.78
CA VAL A 23 -1.71 6.87 7.30
C VAL A 23 -0.58 6.91 8.32
N ASN A 24 0.20 7.98 8.32
CA ASN A 24 1.16 8.27 9.38
C ASN A 24 0.60 9.36 10.31
N ASN A 25 1.44 9.97 11.15
CA ASN A 25 0.98 11.03 12.06
C ASN A 25 0.63 12.37 11.36
N SER A 26 0.66 12.42 10.03
CA SER A 26 0.57 13.68 9.28
C SER A 26 -0.32 13.58 8.03
N GLN A 27 -0.32 12.47 7.31
CA GLN A 27 -1.02 12.35 6.03
C GLN A 27 -1.29 10.89 5.63
N SER A 28 -2.31 10.70 4.79
CA SER A 28 -2.52 9.47 4.05
C SER A 28 -1.36 9.26 3.08
N LEU A 29 -0.87 8.02 2.99
CA LEU A 29 0.34 7.65 2.26
C LEU A 29 -0.01 7.13 0.88
N ASP A 30 0.68 7.62 -0.14
CA ASP A 30 0.72 7.04 -1.49
C ASP A 30 1.76 5.93 -1.62
N THR A 31 2.62 5.81 -0.60
CA THR A 31 3.83 5.02 -0.65
C THR A 31 3.50 3.52 -0.61
N VAL A 32 4.17 2.74 -1.46
CA VAL A 32 4.16 1.27 -1.41
C VAL A 32 5.57 0.79 -1.11
N GLU A 33 5.68 -0.11 -0.13
CA GLU A 33 6.94 -0.76 0.23
C GLU A 33 6.79 -2.28 0.10
N ARG A 34 7.85 -2.94 -0.36
CA ARG A 34 7.93 -4.39 -0.45
C ARG A 34 9.02 -4.90 0.47
N TYR A 35 8.72 -5.94 1.24
CA TYR A 35 9.70 -6.63 2.06
C TYR A 35 10.41 -7.72 1.26
N ASP A 36 11.71 -7.55 1.08
CA ASP A 36 12.61 -8.54 0.51
C ASP A 36 13.14 -9.46 1.62
N ILE A 37 12.66 -10.70 1.64
CA ILE A 37 13.02 -11.69 2.66
C ILE A 37 14.49 -12.13 2.57
N PHE A 38 15.11 -12.04 1.39
CA PHE A 38 16.50 -12.46 1.19
C PHE A 38 17.47 -11.39 1.67
N ARG A 39 17.08 -10.12 1.53
CA ARG A 39 17.85 -8.96 2.00
C ARG A 39 17.47 -8.51 3.42
N ASN A 40 16.36 -9.03 3.95
CA ASN A 40 15.77 -8.62 5.22
C ASN A 40 15.54 -7.10 5.27
N GLU A 41 15.02 -6.53 4.19
CA GLU A 41 14.85 -5.08 4.07
C GLU A 41 13.52 -4.72 3.42
N TRP A 42 13.05 -3.51 3.71
CA TRP A 42 11.91 -2.93 3.02
C TRP A 42 12.40 -1.99 1.94
N ILE A 43 11.90 -2.20 0.72
CA ILE A 43 12.28 -1.45 -0.47
C ILE A 43 11.05 -0.72 -0.98
N ARG A 44 11.18 0.58 -1.24
CA ARG A 44 10.10 1.35 -1.86
C ARG A 44 9.91 0.93 -3.31
N VAL A 45 8.66 0.76 -3.72
CA VAL A 45 8.27 0.43 -5.11
C VAL A 45 7.39 1.53 -5.69
N ALA A 46 6.73 1.28 -6.83
CA ALA A 46 5.81 2.25 -7.44
C ALA A 46 4.75 2.72 -6.43
N SER A 47 4.58 4.04 -6.31
CA SER A 47 3.54 4.65 -5.47
C SER A 47 2.16 4.49 -6.10
N LEU A 48 1.12 4.60 -5.28
CA LEU A 48 -0.24 4.90 -5.72
C LEU A 48 -0.30 6.31 -6.35
N GLY A 49 -1.33 6.58 -7.15
CA GLY A 49 -1.59 7.91 -7.70
C GLY A 49 -2.11 8.90 -6.64
N THR A 50 -2.75 8.41 -5.58
CA THR A 50 -3.22 9.23 -4.45
C THR A 50 -2.99 8.48 -3.14
N GLY A 51 -2.74 9.23 -2.05
CA GLY A 51 -2.60 8.63 -0.73
C GLY A 51 -3.90 8.00 -0.26
N ARG A 52 -3.84 6.75 0.21
CA ARG A 52 -5.04 5.98 0.62
C ARG A 52 -4.82 5.37 1.99
N GLU A 53 -5.63 5.73 2.97
CA GLU A 53 -5.78 5.06 4.26
C GLU A 53 -7.02 4.16 4.28
N ASN A 54 -7.08 3.20 5.20
CA ASN A 54 -8.12 2.15 5.24
C ASN A 54 -8.29 1.44 3.88
N VAL A 55 -7.20 1.27 3.14
CA VAL A 55 -7.20 0.70 1.79
C VAL A 55 -7.23 -0.83 1.85
N SER A 56 -8.07 -1.45 1.03
CA SER A 56 -8.05 -2.91 0.85
C SER A 56 -7.12 -3.29 -0.29
N VAL A 57 -6.34 -4.35 -0.12
CA VAL A 57 -5.38 -4.81 -1.12
C VAL A 57 -5.59 -6.28 -1.42
N SER A 58 -5.55 -6.64 -2.69
CA SER A 58 -5.68 -8.03 -3.13
C SER A 58 -4.81 -8.30 -4.34
N VAL A 59 -4.48 -9.58 -4.54
CA VAL A 59 -3.72 -10.04 -5.69
C VAL A 59 -4.63 -10.80 -6.63
N LEU A 60 -4.58 -10.44 -7.91
CA LEU A 60 -5.33 -11.11 -8.97
C LEU A 60 -4.46 -11.15 -10.23
N ASN A 61 -4.28 -12.33 -10.81
CA ASN A 61 -3.51 -12.53 -12.06
C ASN A 61 -2.10 -11.90 -12.01
N GLY A 62 -1.38 -12.10 -10.91
CA GLY A 62 -0.01 -11.59 -10.74
C GLY A 62 0.09 -10.07 -10.57
N CYS A 63 -1.03 -9.38 -10.34
CA CYS A 63 -1.07 -7.94 -10.11
C CYS A 63 -1.61 -7.65 -8.71
N LEU A 64 -1.11 -6.59 -8.10
CA LEU A 64 -1.61 -6.06 -6.84
C LEU A 64 -2.67 -5.00 -7.14
N TYR A 65 -3.79 -5.01 -6.42
CA TYR A 65 -4.90 -4.07 -6.60
C TYR A 65 -5.18 -3.36 -5.28
N ALA A 66 -5.17 -2.04 -5.30
CA ALA A 66 -5.58 -1.20 -4.18
C ALA A 66 -7.01 -0.69 -4.40
N VAL A 67 -7.94 -1.10 -3.55
CA VAL A 67 -9.38 -0.87 -3.72
C VAL A 67 -9.89 0.07 -2.64
N GLY A 68 -10.51 1.18 -3.06
CA GLY A 68 -11.14 2.15 -2.17
C GLY A 68 -10.15 2.88 -1.28
N GLY A 69 -10.54 3.09 -0.02
CA GLY A 69 -9.79 3.87 0.97
C GLY A 69 -10.28 5.31 1.09
N TYR A 70 -9.48 6.12 1.78
CA TYR A 70 -9.77 7.52 2.12
C TYR A 70 -8.47 8.34 2.05
N ASP A 71 -8.50 9.60 1.68
CA ASP A 71 -7.30 10.47 1.58
C ASP A 71 -7.27 11.65 2.56
N GLY A 72 -8.18 11.65 3.55
CA GLY A 72 -8.39 12.80 4.42
C GLY A 72 -9.48 13.76 3.96
N ASN A 73 -9.97 13.64 2.72
CA ASN A 73 -11.04 14.47 2.16
C ASN A 73 -12.23 13.66 1.62
N ALA A 74 -11.97 12.55 0.91
CA ALA A 74 -13.00 11.77 0.26
C ALA A 74 -12.78 10.26 0.39
N VAL A 75 -13.87 9.51 0.57
CA VAL A 75 -13.85 8.05 0.45
C VAL A 75 -13.89 7.66 -1.02
N PHE A 76 -13.06 6.70 -1.42
CA PHE A 76 -12.88 6.32 -2.80
C PHE A 76 -13.76 5.13 -3.22
N ASN A 77 -14.31 5.21 -4.42
CA ASN A 77 -14.92 4.10 -5.16
C ASN A 77 -14.03 3.59 -6.31
N THR A 78 -12.75 3.96 -6.31
CA THR A 78 -11.77 3.65 -7.36
C THR A 78 -10.87 2.48 -7.00
N VAL A 79 -10.28 1.85 -8.02
CA VAL A 79 -9.24 0.84 -7.90
C VAL A 79 -8.00 1.26 -8.66
N GLU A 80 -6.82 0.97 -8.12
CA GLU A 80 -5.52 1.16 -8.78
C GLU A 80 -4.75 -0.17 -8.83
N ARG A 81 -3.85 -0.32 -9.81
CA ARG A 81 -3.04 -1.51 -10.06
C ARG A 81 -1.56 -1.17 -10.16
#